data_AF-A0A2E0IBP6-F1
#
_entry.id   AF-A0A2E0IBP6-F1
#
_cell.length_a   1.000
_cell.length_b   1.000
_cell.length_c   1.000
_cell.angle_alpha   90.00
_cell.angle_beta   90.00
_cell.angle_gamma   90.00
#
_symmetry.space_group_name_H-M   'P 1'
#
loop_
_entity.id
_entity.type
_entity.pdbx_description
1 polymer ?
#
loop_
_entity_poly.entity_id
_entity_poly.type
_entity_poly.pdbx_seq_one_letter_code
_entity_poly.pdbx_strand_id
1 'polypeptide(L)'
;NTLTMQDQRSLSDFDDIAAQNGAIAVWPQGFDNSWNSGYCCSTAGELGLNDTGLIMEIVHKTIDNHSVDESRIYLTGWSNGCSLSQKLANEHSDTFTAIACMSYYLLEDPEPNYSPIPIMEIHGLLDQIILYSNDAIHLPNIEAQEHGAIQNLLMWADMNGCEDLFPTTHEPSIFYSQQTFEECENGSMVSLVTLYAADHNPYENSFGIFPGNGGTVDTNGIAWNWLSTWSK
;
A
#
# COMPACT_ATOMS: atom_id res chain seq x y z
N ASN A 1 11.24 1.43 10.55
CA ASN A 1 10.28 0.64 11.36
C ASN A 1 8.90 1.26 11.22
N THR A 2 7.85 0.44 11.23
CA THR A 2 6.42 0.78 11.18
C THR A 2 5.81 0.85 12.60
N LEU A 3 4.48 0.91 12.67
CA LEU A 3 3.70 0.92 13.91
C LEU A 3 3.58 -0.45 14.56
N THR A 4 3.18 -0.47 15.83
CA THR A 4 2.66 -1.69 16.47
C THR A 4 1.31 -2.05 15.84
N MET A 5 0.88 -3.30 16.00
CA MET A 5 -0.44 -3.73 15.53
C MET A 5 -1.59 -2.95 16.18
N GLN A 6 -1.44 -2.56 17.46
CA GLN A 6 -2.46 -1.78 18.19
C GLN A 6 -2.52 -0.33 17.71
N ASP A 7 -1.36 0.28 17.45
CA ASP A 7 -1.29 1.66 16.97
C ASP A 7 -1.83 1.76 15.55
N GLN A 8 -1.45 0.84 14.66
CA GLN A 8 -1.97 0.79 13.30
C GLN A 8 -3.48 0.59 13.30
N ARG A 9 -3.98 -0.35 14.10
CA ARG A 9 -5.42 -0.59 14.30
C ARG A 9 -6.17 0.66 14.76
N SER A 10 -5.58 1.45 15.64
CA SER A 10 -6.19 2.66 16.20
C SER A 10 -6.14 3.85 15.23
N LEU A 11 -5.19 3.87 14.30
CA LEU A 11 -4.95 4.99 13.40
C LEU A 11 -5.82 4.95 12.15
N SER A 12 -6.10 3.76 11.61
CA SER A 12 -6.66 3.59 10.27
C SER A 12 -8.16 3.33 10.23
N ASP A 13 -8.85 3.29 11.37
CA ASP A 13 -10.32 3.09 11.48
C ASP A 13 -10.89 1.80 10.83
N PHE A 14 -10.03 0.89 10.37
CA PHE A 14 -10.43 -0.32 9.65
C PHE A 14 -11.21 -1.32 10.50
N ASP A 15 -11.15 -1.22 11.83
CA ASP A 15 -12.04 -1.97 12.71
C ASP A 15 -13.51 -1.63 12.44
N ASP A 16 -13.83 -0.33 12.35
CA ASP A 16 -15.19 0.15 12.12
C ASP A 16 -15.62 -0.12 10.67
N ILE A 17 -14.71 0.08 9.71
CA ILE A 17 -14.95 -0.26 8.30
C ILE A 17 -15.26 -1.76 8.17
N ALA A 18 -14.45 -2.63 8.77
CA ALA A 18 -14.66 -4.07 8.69
C ALA A 18 -15.99 -4.49 9.34
N ALA A 19 -16.29 -3.96 10.52
CA ALA A 19 -17.56 -4.23 11.22
C ALA A 19 -18.79 -3.80 10.40
N GLN A 20 -18.73 -2.64 9.74
CA GLN A 20 -19.83 -2.11 8.92
C GLN A 20 -20.04 -2.89 7.63
N ASN A 21 -18.97 -3.47 7.07
CA ASN A 21 -19.00 -4.15 5.79
C ASN A 21 -18.98 -5.69 5.89
N GLY A 22 -18.99 -6.23 7.11
CA GLY A 22 -18.95 -7.69 7.34
C GLY A 22 -17.62 -8.33 6.92
N ALA A 23 -16.52 -7.56 6.97
CA ALA A 23 -15.18 -8.06 6.69
C ALA A 23 -14.47 -8.49 7.98
N ILE A 24 -13.39 -9.26 7.82
CA ILE A 24 -12.50 -9.63 8.92
C ILE A 24 -11.24 -8.77 8.79
N ALA A 25 -11.01 -7.87 9.76
CA ALA A 25 -9.76 -7.14 9.87
C ALA A 25 -8.75 -7.95 10.68
N VAL A 26 -7.53 -8.09 10.14
CA VAL A 26 -6.42 -8.79 10.80
C VAL A 26 -5.27 -7.81 10.95
N TRP A 27 -4.66 -7.79 12.13
CA TRP A 27 -3.59 -6.84 12.50
C TRP A 27 -2.31 -7.61 12.90
N PRO A 28 -1.49 -8.05 11.93
CA PRO A 28 -0.22 -8.72 12.22
C PRO A 28 0.79 -7.78 12.88
N GLN A 29 1.63 -8.31 13.77
CA GLN A 29 2.71 -7.56 14.42
C GLN A 29 4.06 -7.99 13.84
N GLY A 30 4.76 -7.04 13.20
CA GLY A 30 6.13 -7.25 12.70
C GLY A 30 7.16 -7.29 13.83
N PHE A 31 8.27 -7.97 13.60
CA PHE A 31 9.38 -8.03 14.56
C PHE A 31 10.06 -6.66 14.69
N ASP A 32 10.26 -6.19 15.93
CA ASP A 32 10.79 -4.85 16.23
C ASP A 32 10.01 -3.71 15.53
N ASN A 33 8.70 -3.91 15.36
CA ASN A 33 7.81 -3.06 14.56
C ASN A 33 8.36 -2.85 13.15
N SER A 34 8.80 -3.91 12.48
CA SER A 34 9.43 -3.81 11.18
C SER A 34 9.13 -5.05 10.34
N TRP A 35 9.16 -4.87 9.03
CA TRP A 35 8.88 -5.88 8.03
C TRP A 35 10.03 -5.94 7.02
N ASN A 36 10.45 -7.14 6.65
CA ASN A 36 11.34 -7.41 5.53
C ASN A 36 10.55 -7.19 4.23
N SER A 37 10.66 -5.99 3.67
CA SER A 37 9.92 -5.57 2.49
C SER A 37 10.79 -5.40 1.24
N GLY A 38 12.03 -5.91 1.26
CA GLY A 38 12.97 -5.84 0.13
C GLY A 38 14.24 -5.04 0.42
N TYR A 39 14.69 -4.23 -0.54
CA TYR A 39 16.01 -3.61 -0.58
C TYR A 39 16.34 -2.62 0.55
N CYS A 40 15.33 -2.12 1.25
CA CYS A 40 15.51 -1.14 2.32
C CYS A 40 14.52 -1.47 3.43
N CYS A 41 14.78 -1.15 4.69
CA CYS A 41 16.00 -0.90 5.45
C CYS A 41 15.55 -1.04 6.90
N SER A 42 14.85 -2.15 7.13
CA SER A 42 14.14 -2.47 8.35
C SER A 42 14.97 -3.48 9.13
N THR A 43 14.81 -3.49 10.45
CA THR A 43 15.46 -4.50 11.30
C THR A 43 15.12 -5.92 10.84
N ALA A 44 13.87 -6.17 10.45
CA ALA A 44 13.44 -7.45 9.88
C ALA A 44 14.13 -7.77 8.54
N GLY A 45 14.34 -6.78 7.67
CA GLY A 45 15.07 -6.93 6.41
C GLY A 45 16.55 -7.28 6.62
N GLU A 46 17.22 -6.57 7.53
CA GLU A 46 18.62 -6.86 7.90
C GLU A 46 18.82 -8.27 8.47
N LEU A 47 17.81 -8.77 9.18
CA LEU A 47 17.79 -10.14 9.72
C LEU A 47 17.31 -11.19 8.73
N GLY A 48 16.83 -10.80 7.54
CA GLY A 48 16.31 -11.71 6.52
C GLY A 48 15.07 -12.49 7.01
N LEU A 49 14.19 -11.85 7.77
CA LEU A 49 12.99 -12.52 8.29
C LEU A 49 12.01 -12.87 7.16
N ASN A 50 11.37 -14.03 7.26
CA ASN A 50 10.36 -14.48 6.30
C ASN A 50 8.98 -13.92 6.67
N ASP A 51 8.79 -12.62 6.46
CA ASP A 51 7.55 -11.93 6.80
C ASP A 51 6.41 -12.25 5.84
N THR A 52 6.68 -12.48 4.55
CA THR A 52 5.63 -12.91 3.61
C THR A 52 5.09 -14.29 3.98
N GLY A 53 5.96 -15.22 4.39
CA GLY A 53 5.56 -16.51 4.96
C GLY A 53 4.71 -16.38 6.23
N LEU A 54 5.03 -15.43 7.12
CA LEU A 54 4.20 -15.16 8.31
C LEU A 54 2.79 -14.69 7.92
N ILE A 55 2.69 -13.73 6.99
CA ILE A 55 1.39 -13.22 6.55
C ILE A 55 0.57 -14.32 5.86
N MET A 56 1.19 -15.14 5.01
CA MET A 56 0.52 -16.27 4.37
C MET A 56 0.02 -17.30 5.40
N GLU A 57 0.77 -17.60 6.46
CA GLU A 57 0.29 -18.47 7.55
C GLU A 57 -0.93 -17.87 8.27
N ILE A 58 -0.95 -16.55 8.49
CA ILE A 58 -2.08 -15.85 9.10
C ILE A 58 -3.31 -15.90 8.19
N VAL A 59 -3.14 -15.68 6.89
CA VAL A 59 -4.23 -15.79 5.89
C VAL A 59 -4.83 -17.20 5.93
N HIS A 60 -4.01 -18.25 5.80
CA HIS A 60 -4.48 -19.63 5.85
C HIS A 60 -5.21 -19.94 7.16
N LYS A 61 -4.65 -19.54 8.31
CA LYS A 61 -5.33 -19.73 9.61
C LYS A 61 -6.64 -18.97 9.72
N THR A 62 -6.77 -17.83 9.07
CA THR A 62 -8.01 -17.05 9.08
C THR A 62 -9.07 -17.75 8.25
N ILE A 63 -8.71 -18.24 7.05
CA ILE A 63 -9.59 -19.03 6.17
C ILE A 63 -10.02 -20.34 6.86
N ASP A 64 -9.11 -21.04 7.52
CA ASP A 64 -9.41 -22.31 8.19
C ASP A 64 -10.38 -22.14 9.38
N ASN A 65 -10.35 -21.00 10.06
CA ASN A 65 -11.11 -20.75 11.29
C ASN A 65 -12.39 -19.92 11.10
N HIS A 66 -12.55 -19.27 9.95
CA HIS A 66 -13.65 -18.35 9.67
C HIS A 66 -14.21 -18.56 8.25
N SER A 67 -15.47 -18.19 8.03
CA SER A 67 -16.03 -18.17 6.67
C SER A 67 -15.54 -16.92 5.93
N VAL A 68 -14.43 -17.07 5.22
CA VAL A 68 -13.82 -16.03 4.39
C VAL A 68 -14.22 -16.24 2.94
N ASP A 69 -14.45 -15.15 2.21
CA ASP A 69 -14.54 -15.19 0.76
C ASP A 69 -13.13 -15.07 0.17
N GLU A 70 -12.56 -16.19 -0.28
CA GLU A 70 -11.18 -16.25 -0.76
C GLU A 70 -10.96 -15.45 -2.06
N SER A 71 -12.03 -15.07 -2.78
CA SER A 71 -11.89 -14.19 -3.93
C SER A 71 -11.68 -12.71 -3.54
N ARG A 72 -11.76 -12.38 -2.25
CA ARG A 72 -11.71 -11.01 -1.70
C ARG A 72 -10.77 -10.92 -0.49
N ILE A 73 -9.49 -11.18 -0.75
CA ILE A 73 -8.42 -11.02 0.24
C ILE A 73 -7.60 -9.78 -0.13
N TYR A 74 -7.59 -8.78 0.75
CA TYR A 74 -6.99 -7.48 0.47
C TYR A 74 -5.83 -7.17 1.40
N LEU A 75 -4.93 -6.28 0.95
CA LEU A 75 -3.85 -5.76 1.80
C LEU A 75 -3.89 -4.23 1.88
N THR A 76 -3.55 -3.74 3.06
CA THR A 76 -3.27 -2.34 3.33
C THR A 76 -2.23 -2.24 4.45
N GLY A 77 -1.58 -1.09 4.54
CA GLY A 77 -0.58 -0.82 5.54
C GLY A 77 0.02 0.56 5.35
N TRP A 78 0.82 1.02 6.32
CA TRP A 78 1.45 2.32 6.28
C TRP A 78 2.97 2.23 6.35
N SER A 79 3.65 3.08 5.57
CA SER A 79 5.10 3.15 5.51
C SER A 79 5.66 1.76 5.20
N ASN A 80 6.58 1.22 5.99
CA ASN A 80 7.12 -0.14 5.78
C ASN A 80 6.03 -1.25 5.69
N GLY A 81 4.83 -1.06 6.25
CA GLY A 81 3.67 -1.95 6.01
C GLY A 81 3.05 -1.83 4.62
N CYS A 82 3.09 -0.64 3.99
CA CYS A 82 2.70 -0.46 2.58
C CYS A 82 3.71 -1.14 1.64
N SER A 83 5.01 -1.00 1.93
CA SER A 83 6.04 -1.72 1.17
C SER A 83 5.90 -3.24 1.30
N LEU A 84 5.60 -3.76 2.50
CA LEU A 84 5.27 -5.19 2.66
C LEU A 84 4.01 -5.59 1.88
N SER A 85 2.97 -4.74 1.88
CA SER A 85 1.73 -5.01 1.12
C SER A 85 2.02 -5.13 -0.39
N GLN A 86 2.90 -4.28 -0.91
CA GLN A 86 3.35 -4.33 -2.30
C GLN A 86 4.21 -5.56 -2.59
N LYS A 87 5.13 -5.92 -1.69
CA LYS A 87 5.90 -7.17 -1.79
C LYS A 87 5.00 -8.40 -1.83
N LEU A 88 3.99 -8.47 -0.97
CA LEU A 88 3.01 -9.56 -0.98
C LEU A 88 2.17 -9.58 -2.27
N ALA A 89 1.84 -8.43 -2.85
CA ALA A 89 1.18 -8.37 -4.14
C ALA A 89 2.07 -8.95 -5.25
N ASN A 90 3.37 -8.62 -5.24
CA ASN A 90 4.33 -9.12 -6.23
C ASN A 90 4.58 -10.63 -6.08
N GLU A 91 4.81 -11.13 -4.86
CA GLU A 91 5.12 -12.54 -4.59
C GLU A 91 3.90 -13.48 -4.57
N HIS A 92 2.71 -12.96 -4.21
CA HIS A 92 1.51 -13.75 -3.93
C HIS A 92 0.26 -13.17 -4.59
N SER A 93 0.39 -12.67 -5.83
CA SER A 93 -0.72 -12.16 -6.65
C SER A 93 -1.78 -13.22 -6.97
N ASP A 94 -1.52 -14.50 -6.72
CA ASP A 94 -2.50 -15.59 -6.80
C ASP A 94 -3.43 -15.61 -5.58
N THR A 95 -2.97 -15.14 -4.42
CA THR A 95 -3.74 -15.06 -3.17
C THR A 95 -4.45 -13.71 -3.00
N PHE A 96 -3.73 -12.59 -3.16
CA PHE A 96 -4.29 -11.27 -2.88
C PHE A 96 -5.06 -10.71 -4.07
N THR A 97 -6.25 -10.18 -3.82
CA THR A 97 -7.17 -9.65 -4.83
C THR A 97 -6.83 -8.22 -5.23
N ALA A 98 -6.46 -7.38 -4.27
CA ALA A 98 -6.10 -5.98 -4.50
C ALA A 98 -5.35 -5.42 -3.30
N ILE A 99 -4.58 -4.35 -3.52
CA ILE A 99 -3.97 -3.58 -2.44
C ILE A 99 -4.36 -2.10 -2.52
N ALA A 100 -4.47 -1.46 -1.36
CA ALA A 100 -4.55 0.00 -1.21
C ALA A 100 -3.76 0.40 0.02
N CYS A 101 -2.56 0.95 -0.13
CA CYS A 101 -1.66 1.21 1.00
C CYS A 101 -1.13 2.64 1.04
N MET A 102 -0.56 3.02 2.18
CA MET A 102 -0.23 4.39 2.54
C MET A 102 1.29 4.61 2.57
N SER A 103 1.78 5.57 1.80
CA SER A 103 3.14 6.14 1.92
C SER A 103 4.35 5.18 1.81
N TYR A 104 4.41 4.32 0.78
CA TYR A 104 5.66 3.63 0.36
C TYR A 104 5.51 2.88 -0.98
N TYR A 105 6.58 2.19 -1.41
CA TYR A 105 6.75 1.59 -2.73
C TYR A 105 7.07 0.10 -2.63
N LEU A 106 6.99 -0.59 -3.76
CA LEU A 106 7.63 -1.89 -3.95
C LEU A 106 9.15 -1.68 -3.95
N LEU A 107 9.88 -2.51 -3.19
CA LEU A 107 11.34 -2.41 -3.02
C LEU A 107 12.02 -3.70 -3.48
N GLU A 108 11.52 -4.28 -4.56
CA GLU A 108 12.04 -5.51 -5.15
C GLU A 108 11.74 -5.55 -6.64
N ASP A 109 12.46 -6.42 -7.34
CA ASP A 109 12.23 -6.62 -8.76
C ASP A 109 10.90 -7.37 -8.99
N PRO A 110 10.25 -7.18 -10.16
CA PRO A 110 9.05 -7.92 -10.52
C PRO A 110 9.25 -9.44 -10.45
N GLU A 111 8.32 -10.14 -9.80
CA GLU A 111 8.36 -11.60 -9.70
C GLU A 111 7.93 -12.24 -11.03
N PRO A 112 8.65 -13.26 -11.55
CA PRO A 112 8.31 -13.87 -12.84
C PRO A 112 6.92 -14.51 -12.92
N ASN A 113 6.34 -14.86 -11.77
CA ASN A 113 5.01 -15.47 -11.67
C ASN A 113 3.92 -14.46 -11.27
N TYR A 114 4.26 -13.18 -11.15
CA TYR A 114 3.28 -12.13 -10.89
C TYR A 114 2.17 -12.16 -11.94
N SER A 115 0.93 -12.03 -11.48
CA SER A 115 -0.25 -11.85 -12.33
C SER A 115 -0.92 -10.53 -11.97
N PRO A 116 -1.28 -9.69 -12.94
CA PRO A 116 -1.83 -8.36 -12.70
C PRO A 116 -3.06 -8.38 -11.76
N ILE A 117 -2.94 -7.62 -10.65
CA ILE A 117 -4.03 -7.33 -9.71
C ILE A 117 -4.16 -5.82 -9.49
N PRO A 118 -5.31 -5.30 -9.06
CA PRO A 118 -5.49 -3.88 -8.73
C PRO A 118 -4.55 -3.38 -7.63
N ILE A 119 -3.83 -2.29 -7.91
CA ILE A 119 -2.87 -1.65 -7.00
C ILE A 119 -3.26 -0.18 -6.76
N MET A 120 -3.35 0.23 -5.50
CA MET A 120 -3.47 1.63 -5.11
C MET A 120 -2.41 2.03 -4.08
N GLU A 121 -1.79 3.17 -4.34
CA GLU A 121 -0.95 3.88 -3.38
C GLU A 121 -1.60 5.22 -3.01
N ILE A 122 -1.60 5.57 -1.74
CA ILE A 122 -2.06 6.86 -1.23
C ILE A 122 -0.86 7.54 -0.56
N HIS A 123 -0.46 8.70 -1.07
CA HIS A 123 0.81 9.34 -0.71
C HIS A 123 0.66 10.84 -0.47
N GLY A 124 1.36 11.36 0.53
CA GLY A 124 1.46 12.79 0.79
C GLY A 124 2.48 13.46 -0.13
N LEU A 125 2.08 14.51 -0.85
CA LEU A 125 2.98 15.27 -1.72
C LEU A 125 4.17 15.88 -0.96
N LEU A 126 3.99 16.15 0.33
CA LEU A 126 5.01 16.76 1.19
C LEU A 126 5.77 15.74 2.04
N ASP A 127 5.60 14.44 1.80
CA ASP A 127 6.28 13.37 2.55
C ASP A 127 7.81 13.55 2.50
N GLN A 128 8.40 13.87 3.66
CA GLN A 128 9.85 14.10 3.80
C GLN A 128 10.63 12.84 4.18
N ILE A 129 9.95 11.72 4.40
CA ILE A 129 10.56 10.45 4.83
C ILE A 129 10.67 9.53 3.64
N ILE A 130 9.55 9.35 2.93
CA ILE A 130 9.43 8.54 1.74
C ILE A 130 8.95 9.46 0.61
N LEU A 131 9.89 9.90 -0.23
CA LEU A 131 9.69 11.06 -1.10
C LEU A 131 8.68 10.82 -2.22
N TYR A 132 7.61 11.62 -2.26
CA TYR A 132 6.58 11.56 -3.31
C TYR A 132 7.13 11.50 -4.74
N SER A 133 8.20 12.26 -5.02
CA SER A 133 8.94 12.20 -6.27
C SER A 133 10.42 12.28 -5.98
N ASN A 134 11.24 11.71 -6.87
CA ASN A 134 12.68 11.87 -6.78
C ASN A 134 13.10 13.35 -6.86
N ASP A 135 13.64 13.89 -5.77
CA ASP A 135 14.47 15.09 -5.89
C ASP A 135 15.92 14.63 -6.03
N ALA A 136 16.42 14.60 -7.27
CA ALA A 136 17.79 14.18 -7.62
C ALA A 136 18.89 14.99 -6.90
N ILE A 137 18.51 16.05 -6.17
CA ILE A 137 19.40 17.02 -5.54
C ILE A 137 19.75 16.64 -4.09
N HIS A 138 18.98 15.78 -3.41
CA HIS A 138 19.08 15.60 -1.95
C HIS A 138 19.39 14.18 -1.44
N LEU A 139 19.49 13.15 -2.30
CA LEU A 139 19.72 11.78 -1.85
C LEU A 139 21.13 11.24 -2.18
N PRO A 140 21.86 10.66 -1.21
CA PRO A 140 23.25 10.23 -1.36
C PRO A 140 23.44 8.92 -2.14
N ASN A 141 22.37 8.19 -2.48
CA ASN A 141 22.43 6.87 -3.13
C ASN A 141 21.60 6.86 -4.42
N ILE A 142 22.15 6.31 -5.51
CA ILE A 142 21.58 6.36 -6.87
C ILE A 142 20.34 5.47 -6.99
N GLU A 143 20.30 4.31 -6.34
CA GLU A 143 19.10 3.45 -6.29
C GLU A 143 17.92 4.18 -5.63
N ALA A 144 18.15 4.97 -4.58
CA ALA A 144 17.09 5.76 -3.95
C ALA A 144 16.60 6.94 -4.81
N GLN A 145 17.30 7.29 -5.90
CA GLN A 145 16.89 8.34 -6.85
C GLN A 145 15.90 7.82 -7.92
N GLU A 146 15.69 6.51 -8.01
CA GLU A 146 14.72 5.87 -8.92
C GLU A 146 13.37 5.58 -8.26
N HIS A 147 13.24 5.84 -6.95
CA HIS A 147 12.05 5.51 -6.17
C HIS A 147 11.29 6.78 -5.75
N GLY A 148 9.98 6.74 -5.93
CA GLY A 148 9.02 7.78 -5.59
C GLY A 148 7.61 7.31 -5.95
N ALA A 149 6.57 7.97 -5.43
CA ALA A 149 5.19 7.56 -5.64
C ALA A 149 4.82 7.56 -7.14
N ILE A 150 5.32 8.55 -7.89
CA ILE A 150 5.16 8.59 -9.35
C ILE A 150 5.89 7.43 -10.02
N GLN A 151 7.12 7.13 -9.59
CA GLN A 151 7.90 6.04 -10.17
C GLN A 151 7.25 4.68 -9.85
N ASN A 152 6.70 4.51 -8.66
CA ASN A 152 5.99 3.31 -8.24
C ASN A 152 4.70 3.11 -9.04
N LEU A 153 3.92 4.17 -9.27
CA LEU A 153 2.75 4.14 -10.16
C LEU A 153 3.12 3.64 -11.57
N LEU A 154 4.19 4.18 -12.15
CA LEU A 154 4.63 3.81 -13.49
C LEU A 154 5.16 2.37 -13.55
N MET A 155 5.89 1.94 -12.52
CA MET A 155 6.39 0.56 -12.42
C MET A 155 5.24 -0.44 -12.32
N TRP A 156 4.25 -0.19 -11.45
CA TRP A 156 3.08 -1.07 -11.37
C TRP A 156 2.25 -1.06 -12.65
N ALA A 157 2.16 0.08 -13.34
CA ALA A 157 1.48 0.14 -14.64
C ALA A 157 2.16 -0.75 -15.69
N ASP A 158 3.50 -0.77 -15.73
CA ASP A 158 4.29 -1.66 -16.58
C ASP A 158 4.10 -3.14 -16.18
N MET A 159 4.18 -3.44 -14.87
CA MET A 159 3.96 -4.79 -14.34
C MET A 159 2.54 -5.32 -14.62
N ASN A 160 1.54 -4.43 -14.63
CA ASN A 160 0.15 -4.78 -14.94
C ASN A 160 -0.17 -4.76 -16.45
N GLY A 161 0.82 -4.48 -17.31
CA GLY A 161 0.63 -4.45 -18.75
C GLY A 161 -0.40 -3.41 -19.19
N CYS A 162 -0.43 -2.25 -18.54
CA CYS A 162 -1.39 -1.20 -18.86
C CYS A 162 -1.16 -0.63 -20.28
N GLU A 163 -2.23 -0.49 -21.07
CA GLU A 163 -2.17 -0.05 -22.46
C GLU A 163 -2.05 1.49 -22.58
N ASP A 164 -2.57 2.21 -21.59
CA ASP A 164 -2.54 3.67 -21.54
C ASP A 164 -1.10 4.20 -21.50
N LEU A 165 -0.79 5.21 -22.31
CA LEU A 165 0.52 5.87 -22.28
C LEU A 165 0.69 6.79 -21.06
N PHE A 166 -0.42 7.29 -20.50
CA PHE A 166 -0.46 8.22 -19.38
C PHE A 166 -1.70 7.94 -18.53
N PRO A 167 -1.63 8.11 -17.21
CA PRO A 167 -2.78 7.90 -16.35
C PRO A 167 -3.84 8.99 -16.57
N THR A 168 -5.10 8.62 -16.44
CA THR A 168 -6.20 9.57 -16.30
C THR A 168 -6.09 10.26 -14.95
N THR A 169 -6.11 11.60 -14.94
CA THR A 169 -6.08 12.41 -13.71
C THR A 169 -7.49 12.85 -13.32
N HIS A 170 -7.89 12.52 -12.10
CA HIS A 170 -9.10 12.96 -11.45
C HIS A 170 -8.77 13.91 -10.29
N GLU A 171 -9.42 15.06 -10.28
CA GLU A 171 -9.26 16.11 -9.26
C GLU A 171 -10.58 16.27 -8.49
N PRO A 172 -10.96 15.30 -7.64
CA PRO A 172 -12.27 15.30 -6.97
C PRO A 172 -12.42 16.44 -5.96
N SER A 173 -11.32 17.04 -5.49
CA SER A 173 -11.33 18.18 -4.56
C SER A 173 -10.09 19.04 -4.70
N ILE A 174 -10.03 20.13 -3.93
CA ILE A 174 -8.82 20.98 -3.82
C ILE A 174 -7.72 20.38 -2.93
N PHE A 175 -7.99 19.26 -2.26
CA PHE A 175 -7.07 18.67 -1.28
C PHE A 175 -6.27 17.50 -1.82
N TYR A 176 -6.76 16.84 -2.88
CA TYR A 176 -6.11 15.67 -3.45
C TYR A 176 -6.51 15.42 -4.91
N SER A 177 -5.66 14.66 -5.60
CA SER A 177 -5.93 14.07 -6.90
C SER A 177 -5.73 12.57 -6.91
N GLN A 178 -6.22 11.94 -7.96
CA GLN A 178 -6.04 10.52 -8.24
C GLN A 178 -5.61 10.35 -9.70
N GLN A 179 -4.45 9.74 -9.91
CA GLN A 179 -3.95 9.34 -11.23
C GLN A 179 -4.13 7.84 -11.39
N THR A 180 -4.83 7.39 -12.43
CA THR A 180 -5.15 5.97 -12.64
C THR A 180 -4.85 5.51 -14.05
N PHE A 181 -4.17 4.38 -14.18
CA PHE A 181 -4.16 3.55 -15.39
C PHE A 181 -5.36 2.62 -15.31
N GLU A 182 -6.30 2.75 -16.25
CA GLU A 182 -7.62 2.11 -16.18
C GLU A 182 -7.67 0.82 -17.01
N GLU A 183 -6.90 0.76 -18.10
CA GLU A 183 -6.88 -0.37 -19.03
C GLU A 183 -5.61 -1.19 -18.85
N CYS A 184 -5.65 -2.16 -17.92
CA CYS A 184 -4.54 -3.08 -17.66
C CYS A 184 -4.97 -4.55 -17.83
N GLU A 185 -3.99 -5.44 -17.92
CA GLU A 185 -4.24 -6.88 -18.01
C GLU A 185 -5.07 -7.40 -16.82
N ASN A 186 -5.76 -8.52 -17.04
CA ASN A 186 -6.76 -9.08 -16.10
C ASN A 186 -7.91 -8.13 -15.71
N GLY A 187 -8.11 -7.02 -16.43
CA GLY A 187 -9.07 -5.99 -16.04
C GLY A 187 -8.70 -5.30 -14.72
N SER A 188 -7.41 -5.32 -14.37
CA SER A 188 -6.87 -4.62 -13.20
C SER A 188 -6.70 -3.13 -13.47
N MET A 189 -6.37 -2.38 -12.42
CA MET A 189 -6.07 -0.95 -12.50
C MET A 189 -4.92 -0.60 -11.55
N VAL A 190 -4.18 0.45 -11.87
CA VAL A 190 -3.10 0.98 -11.01
C VAL A 190 -3.36 2.44 -10.72
N SER A 191 -3.41 2.81 -9.44
CA SER A 191 -3.82 4.15 -9.02
C SER A 191 -2.89 4.75 -7.97
N LEU A 192 -2.65 6.06 -8.10
CA LEU A 192 -1.96 6.88 -7.11
C LEU A 192 -2.88 8.01 -6.66
N VAL A 193 -3.20 8.04 -5.37
CA VAL A 193 -3.90 9.14 -4.71
C VAL A 193 -2.86 10.07 -4.09
N THR A 194 -2.88 11.34 -4.48
CA THR A 194 -1.91 12.36 -4.04
C THR A 194 -2.57 13.37 -3.14
N LEU A 195 -2.17 13.42 -1.87
CA LEU A 195 -2.63 14.44 -0.92
C LEU A 195 -1.71 15.66 -0.97
N TYR A 196 -2.23 16.83 -1.36
CA TYR A 196 -1.39 18.00 -1.65
C TYR A 196 -0.69 18.62 -0.43
N ALA A 197 -1.30 18.48 0.75
CA ALA A 197 -0.81 19.09 1.98
C ALA A 197 -0.38 18.07 3.04
N ALA A 198 -0.46 16.77 2.76
CA ALA A 198 -0.08 15.74 3.71
C ALA A 198 1.42 15.42 3.61
N ASP A 199 2.00 15.11 4.77
CA ASP A 199 3.36 14.59 4.94
C ASP A 199 3.31 13.05 4.93
N HIS A 200 4.22 12.38 5.65
CA HIS A 200 4.36 10.93 5.68
C HIS A 200 3.14 10.15 6.18
N ASN A 201 2.21 10.79 6.88
CA ASN A 201 0.99 10.14 7.39
C ASN A 201 -0.24 10.60 6.58
N PRO A 202 -0.74 9.79 5.63
CA PRO A 202 -1.94 10.12 4.87
C PRO A 202 -3.25 9.97 5.66
N TYR A 203 -3.25 9.36 6.84
CA TYR A 203 -4.46 9.20 7.65
C TYR A 203 -4.96 10.53 8.19
N GLU A 204 -6.24 10.60 8.55
CA GLU A 204 -6.86 11.81 9.07
C GLU A 204 -6.24 12.23 10.42
N ASN A 205 -6.05 11.25 11.30
CA ASN A 205 -5.57 11.44 12.65
C ASN A 205 -4.03 11.49 12.69
N SER A 206 -3.50 12.31 13.60
CA SER A 206 -2.06 12.37 13.84
C SER A 206 -1.60 11.21 14.74
N PHE A 207 -0.39 10.73 14.52
CA PHE A 207 0.22 9.71 15.37
C PHE A 207 1.63 10.14 15.80
N GLY A 208 1.83 10.33 17.10
CA GLY A 208 3.12 10.76 17.65
C GLY A 208 3.61 12.07 17.01
N ILE A 209 4.72 11.99 16.28
CA ILE A 209 5.31 13.13 15.56
C ILE A 209 4.82 13.25 14.11
N PHE A 210 4.03 12.30 13.62
CA PHE A 210 3.56 12.27 12.24
C PHE A 210 2.18 12.94 12.13
N PRO A 211 2.11 14.19 11.63
CA PRO A 211 0.84 14.88 11.47
C PRO A 211 -0.02 14.16 10.43
N GLY A 212 -1.29 13.90 10.76
CA GLY A 212 -2.26 13.42 9.79
C GLY A 212 -2.72 14.52 8.84
N ASN A 213 -3.57 14.18 7.88
CA ASN A 213 -4.12 15.11 6.89
C ASN A 213 -5.17 16.09 7.46
N GLY A 214 -5.50 15.98 8.76
CA GLY A 214 -6.39 16.89 9.47
C GLY A 214 -7.87 16.70 9.17
N GLY A 215 -8.28 15.53 8.69
CA GLY A 215 -9.66 15.23 8.32
C GLY A 215 -10.12 15.93 7.03
N THR A 216 -9.16 16.38 6.20
CA THR A 216 -9.46 17.04 4.92
C THR A 216 -9.79 16.04 3.81
N VAL A 217 -9.29 14.82 3.94
CA VAL A 217 -9.50 13.71 3.00
C VAL A 217 -9.70 12.42 3.77
N ASP A 218 -10.81 11.73 3.51
CA ASP A 218 -11.10 10.39 4.05
C ASP A 218 -10.31 9.33 3.28
N THR A 219 -9.03 9.18 3.63
CA THR A 219 -8.13 8.22 2.98
C THR A 219 -8.47 6.77 3.31
N ASN A 220 -9.02 6.52 4.50
CA ASN A 220 -9.49 5.20 4.92
C ASN A 220 -10.65 4.73 4.03
N GLY A 221 -11.63 5.61 3.80
CA GLY A 221 -12.77 5.38 2.91
C GLY A 221 -12.35 5.25 1.45
N ILE A 222 -11.40 6.07 0.97
CA ILE A 222 -10.83 5.90 -0.38
C ILE A 222 -10.21 4.51 -0.55
N ALA A 223 -9.35 4.10 0.39
CA ALA A 223 -8.70 2.79 0.34
C ALA A 223 -9.73 1.65 0.38
N TRP A 224 -10.72 1.72 1.27
CA TRP A 224 -11.75 0.68 1.36
C TRP A 224 -12.65 0.63 0.12
N ASN A 225 -13.08 1.77 -0.41
CA ASN A 225 -13.90 1.84 -1.61
C ASN A 225 -13.17 1.27 -2.82
N TRP A 226 -11.86 1.47 -2.91
CA TRP A 226 -11.03 0.80 -3.91
C TRP A 226 -10.99 -0.71 -3.68
N LEU A 227 -10.60 -1.17 -2.50
CA LEU A 227 -10.42 -2.60 -2.23
C LEU A 227 -11.71 -3.39 -2.47
N SER A 228 -12.83 -2.89 -1.96
CA SER A 228 -14.12 -3.59 -1.97
C SER A 228 -14.78 -3.73 -3.35
N THR A 229 -14.29 -3.04 -4.38
CA THR A 229 -14.81 -3.22 -5.76
C THR A 229 -14.28 -4.47 -6.45
N TRP A 230 -13.22 -5.08 -5.93
CA TRP A 230 -12.49 -6.14 -6.63
C TRP A 230 -12.80 -7.53 -6.08
N SER A 231 -12.91 -8.50 -6.99
CA SER A 231 -12.97 -9.94 -6.71
C SER A 231 -12.20 -10.67 -7.80
N LYS A 232 -11.49 -11.74 -7.43
CA LYS A 232 -10.99 -12.71 -8.41
C LYS A 232 -12.10 -13.59 -8.98
#